data_AF-A0A528N3L8-F1
#
_entry.id   AF-A0A528N3L8-F1
#
_cell.length_a   1.000
_cell.length_b   1.000
_cell.length_c   1.000
_cell.angle_alpha   90.00
_cell.angle_beta   90.00
_cell.angle_gamma   90.00
#
_symmetry.space_group_name_H-M   'P 1'
#
loop_
_entity.id
_entity.type
_entity.pdbx_description
1 polymer ?
#
loop_
_entity_poly.entity_id
_entity_poly.type
_entity_poly.pdbx_seq_one_letter_code
_entity_poly.pdbx_strand_id
1 'polypeptide(L)'
;PPKKDAKVIQQAEDDDAVAPNATGIGKMRWPVRGRVISSFGGGKDGVDIAVPEGTPVKAAENGVVIYAGDGLKEFGNTVLVRHENGLV
;
A
#
# COMPACT_ATOMS: atom_id res chain seq x y z
N PRO A 1 4.42 -9.61 17.78
CA PRO A 1 4.55 -10.95 17.15
C PRO A 1 4.44 -10.82 15.62
N PRO A 2 5.56 -10.66 14.92
CA PRO A 2 5.61 -10.36 13.47
C PRO A 2 5.05 -11.49 12.58
N LYS A 3 4.89 -12.70 13.12
CA LYS A 3 4.37 -13.87 12.39
C LYS A 3 2.89 -13.75 12.01
N LYS A 4 2.09 -12.97 12.74
CA LYS A 4 0.67 -12.80 12.43
C LYS A 4 0.48 -11.85 11.26
N ASP A 5 1.21 -10.74 11.26
CA ASP A 5 1.18 -9.75 10.19
C ASP A 5 1.69 -10.35 8.88
N ALA A 6 2.78 -11.14 8.92
CA ALA A 6 3.29 -11.87 7.75
C ALA A 6 2.27 -12.85 7.14
N LYS A 7 1.48 -13.54 7.98
CA LYS A 7 0.44 -14.46 7.49
C LYS A 7 -0.71 -13.70 6.81
N VAL A 8 -1.08 -12.54 7.34
CA VAL A 8 -2.13 -11.68 6.76
C VAL A 8 -1.70 -11.14 5.40
N ILE A 9 -0.43 -10.72 5.27
CA ILE A 9 0.14 -10.24 4.00
C ILE A 9 0.17 -11.39 2.98
N GLN A 10 0.70 -12.57 3.35
CA GLN A 10 0.73 -13.73 2.46
C GLN A 10 -0.67 -14.13 1.98
N GLN A 11 -1.65 -14.16 2.89
CA GLN A 11 -3.02 -14.49 2.52
C GLN A 11 -3.67 -13.45 1.61
N ALA A 12 -3.28 -12.17 1.73
CA ALA A 12 -3.71 -11.13 0.79
C ALA A 12 -3.01 -11.25 -0.57
N GLU A 13 -1.73 -11.64 -0.60
CA GLU A 13 -0.96 -11.89 -1.83
C GLU A 13 -1.42 -13.16 -2.57
N ASP A 14 -1.93 -14.15 -1.86
CA ASP A 14 -2.51 -15.37 -2.42
C ASP A 14 -3.93 -15.15 -3.00
N ASP A 15 -4.55 -13.98 -2.79
CA ASP A 15 -5.86 -13.68 -3.36
C ASP A 15 -5.75 -13.56 -4.90
N ASP A 16 -6.41 -14.44 -5.66
CA ASP A 16 -6.33 -14.53 -7.13
C ASP A 16 -7.09 -13.41 -7.86
N ALA A 17 -7.41 -12.31 -7.16
CA ALA A 17 -8.10 -11.18 -7.74
C ALA A 17 -7.29 -10.58 -8.91
N VAL A 18 -7.90 -10.57 -10.10
CA VAL A 18 -7.26 -10.09 -11.32
C VAL A 18 -7.15 -8.56 -11.27
N ALA A 19 -5.92 -8.06 -11.30
CA ALA A 19 -5.68 -6.63 -11.38
C ALA A 19 -6.08 -6.07 -12.77
N PRO A 20 -6.71 -4.90 -12.83
CA PRO A 20 -7.02 -4.23 -14.08
C PRO A 20 -5.75 -3.73 -14.78
N ASN A 21 -5.84 -3.51 -16.10
CA ASN A 21 -4.73 -2.95 -16.88
C ASN A 21 -4.26 -1.60 -16.30
N ALA A 22 -2.95 -1.40 -16.30
CA ALA A 22 -2.29 -0.16 -15.93
C ALA A 22 -2.72 0.99 -16.86
N THR A 23 -2.55 2.23 -16.38
CA THR A 23 -2.95 3.41 -17.18
C THR A 23 -1.95 3.73 -18.31
N GLY A 24 -0.87 2.95 -18.43
CA GLY A 24 0.25 3.23 -19.35
C GLY A 24 1.24 4.27 -18.83
N ILE A 25 1.03 4.79 -17.61
CA ILE A 25 2.00 5.67 -16.93
C ILE A 25 3.10 4.78 -16.35
N GLY A 26 4.32 4.86 -16.89
CA GLY A 26 5.47 4.04 -16.45
C GLY A 26 6.03 4.38 -15.05
N LYS A 27 5.25 5.01 -14.18
CA LYS A 27 5.64 5.42 -12.83
C LYS A 27 4.44 5.48 -11.88
N MET A 28 4.66 5.03 -10.66
CA MET A 28 3.67 5.16 -9.58
C MET A 28 3.44 6.63 -9.24
N ARG A 29 2.17 7.01 -9.04
CA ARG A 29 1.79 8.35 -8.62
C ARG A 29 1.88 8.47 -7.10
N TRP A 30 2.19 9.68 -6.62
CA TRP A 30 2.10 9.96 -5.20
C TRP A 30 0.66 9.79 -4.70
N PRO A 31 0.42 9.01 -3.62
CA PRO A 31 -0.93 8.73 -3.14
C PRO A 31 -1.58 9.95 -2.46
N VAL A 32 -0.74 10.85 -1.94
CA VAL A 32 -1.11 12.14 -1.34
C VAL A 32 -0.05 13.19 -1.65
N ARG A 33 -0.41 14.47 -1.50
CA ARG A 33 0.54 15.59 -1.55
C ARG A 33 0.77 16.11 -0.13
N GLY A 34 1.94 15.81 0.43
CA GLY A 34 2.32 16.23 1.77
C GLY A 34 3.84 16.28 1.94
N ARG A 35 4.28 16.59 3.14
CA ARG A 35 5.72 16.63 3.45
C ARG A 35 6.20 15.23 3.83
N VAL A 36 7.25 14.75 3.17
CA VAL A 36 7.95 13.54 3.60
C VAL A 36 8.63 13.81 4.94
N ILE A 37 8.22 13.09 5.98
CA ILE A 37 8.80 13.18 7.34
C ILE A 37 9.70 11.98 7.66
N SER A 38 9.60 10.93 6.86
CA SER A 38 10.55 9.82 6.85
C SER A 38 10.74 9.27 5.45
N SER A 39 11.98 9.04 5.06
CA SER A 39 12.33 8.42 3.78
C SER A 39 12.53 6.91 3.93
N PHE A 40 12.44 6.21 2.79
CA PHE A 40 12.80 4.80 2.67
C PHE A 40 14.30 4.59 2.96
N GLY A 41 14.64 3.45 3.56
CA GLY A 41 16.01 3.09 3.93
C GLY A 41 16.29 3.27 5.42
N GLY A 42 17.53 2.98 5.84
CA GLY A 42 17.95 3.13 7.24
C GLY A 42 17.19 2.23 8.23
N GLY A 43 16.68 1.08 7.77
CA GLY A 43 15.83 0.17 8.56
C GLY A 43 14.33 0.44 8.44
N LYS A 44 13.92 1.36 7.56
CA LYS A 44 12.52 1.58 7.20
C LYS A 44 12.21 1.08 5.80
N ASP A 45 11.09 0.37 5.69
CA ASP A 45 10.64 -0.26 4.44
C ASP A 45 9.61 0.59 3.68
N GLY A 46 9.45 1.87 4.06
CA GLY A 46 8.47 2.78 3.46
C GLY A 46 8.80 4.26 3.65
N VAL A 47 7.88 5.11 3.19
CA VAL A 47 7.95 6.58 3.28
C VAL A 47 6.78 7.09 4.11
N ASP A 48 7.06 7.92 5.11
CA ASP A 48 6.03 8.56 5.93
C ASP A 48 5.74 9.96 5.38
N ILE A 49 4.48 10.22 5.02
CA ILE A 49 4.03 11.50 4.45
C ILE A 49 3.04 12.18 5.40
N ALA A 50 3.39 13.35 5.91
CA ALA A 50 2.52 14.13 6.79
C ALA A 50 1.43 14.87 6.01
N VAL A 51 0.18 14.68 6.41
CA VAL A 51 -1.02 15.35 5.88
C VAL A 51 -2.05 15.59 7.01
N PRO A 52 -2.95 16.59 6.89
CA PRO A 52 -4.06 16.75 7.82
C PRO A 52 -5.00 15.54 7.85
N GLU A 53 -5.68 15.32 8.98
CA GLU A 53 -6.73 14.32 9.09
C GLU A 53 -7.85 14.54 8.06
N GLY A 54 -8.40 13.44 7.53
CA GLY A 54 -9.42 13.48 6.49
C GLY A 54 -8.91 13.77 5.08
N THR A 55 -7.58 13.96 4.89
CA THR A 55 -7.00 14.12 3.55
C THR A 55 -7.27 12.88 2.69
N PRO A 56 -7.88 13.02 1.49
CA PRO A 56 -8.14 11.89 0.61
C PRO A 56 -6.84 11.26 0.12
N VAL A 57 -6.74 9.94 0.28
CA VAL A 57 -5.64 9.11 -0.25
C VAL A 57 -6.10 8.46 -1.56
N LYS A 58 -5.26 8.50 -2.59
CA LYS A 58 -5.53 7.89 -3.90
C LYS A 58 -4.59 6.72 -4.15
N ALA A 59 -5.06 5.71 -4.86
CA ALA A 59 -4.20 4.63 -5.34
C ALA A 59 -3.12 5.20 -6.28
N ALA A 60 -1.90 4.67 -6.17
CA ALA A 60 -0.77 5.09 -6.99
C ALA A 60 -0.96 4.73 -8.48
N GLU A 61 -1.66 3.61 -8.73
CA GLU A 61 -2.05 3.16 -10.06
C GLU A 61 -3.35 2.33 -10.00
N ASN A 62 -3.93 2.00 -11.16
CA ASN A 62 -4.97 0.99 -11.31
C ASN A 62 -4.56 -0.32 -10.64
N GLY A 63 -5.45 -0.88 -9.83
CA GLY A 63 -5.19 -2.11 -9.10
C GLY A 63 -6.45 -2.65 -8.45
N VAL A 64 -6.30 -3.78 -7.76
CA VAL A 64 -7.34 -4.45 -6.99
C VAL A 64 -6.97 -4.44 -5.51
N VAL A 65 -7.94 -4.12 -4.65
CA VAL A 65 -7.74 -4.15 -3.21
C VAL A 65 -7.69 -5.62 -2.77
N ILE A 66 -6.56 -6.02 -2.20
CA ILE A 66 -6.34 -7.39 -1.68
C ILE A 66 -6.39 -7.43 -0.14
N TYR A 67 -6.34 -6.26 0.51
CA TYR A 67 -6.50 -6.13 1.94
C TYR A 67 -7.06 -4.75 2.29
N ALA A 68 -8.01 -4.70 3.23
CA ALA A 68 -8.48 -3.47 3.87
C ALA A 68 -8.90 -3.78 5.31
N GLY A 69 -8.16 -3.28 6.30
CA GLY A 69 -8.44 -3.54 7.72
C GLY A 69 -7.36 -3.03 8.66
N ASP A 70 -7.48 -3.39 9.94
CA ASP A 70 -6.62 -2.98 11.06
C ASP A 70 -5.82 -4.14 11.68
N GLY A 71 -5.84 -5.30 11.01
CA GLY A 71 -5.18 -6.53 11.46
C GLY A 71 -3.64 -6.48 11.42
N LEU A 72 -3.08 -5.53 10.65
CA LEU A 72 -1.65 -5.24 10.59
C LEU A 72 -1.29 -4.22 11.68
N LYS A 73 -0.99 -4.72 12.89
CA LYS A 73 -0.93 -3.87 14.10
C LYS A 73 0.12 -2.75 14.04
N GLU A 74 1.20 -2.98 13.31
CA GLU A 74 2.33 -2.05 13.19
C GLU A 74 2.01 -0.88 12.24
N PHE A 75 1.02 -1.06 11.35
CA PHE A 75 0.62 -0.08 10.34
C PHE A 75 -0.75 0.56 10.64
N GLY A 76 -1.52 -0.02 11.56
CA GLY A 76 -2.88 0.44 11.86
C GLY A 76 -3.84 0.14 10.71
N ASN A 77 -4.73 1.09 10.39
CA ASN A 77 -5.63 0.95 9.25
C ASN A 77 -4.82 0.91 7.95
N THR A 78 -4.88 -0.22 7.27
CA THR A 78 -4.03 -0.51 6.12
C THR A 78 -4.87 -0.98 4.95
N VAL A 79 -4.51 -0.51 3.76
CA VAL A 79 -5.06 -0.95 2.48
C VAL A 79 -3.91 -1.41 1.61
N LEU A 80 -3.97 -2.63 1.09
CA LEU A 80 -3.00 -3.17 0.13
C LEU A 80 -3.66 -3.31 -1.23
N VAL A 81 -2.97 -2.88 -2.29
CA VAL A 81 -3.52 -2.82 -3.65
C VAL A 81 -2.57 -3.52 -4.61
N ARG A 82 -3.02 -4.61 -5.23
CA ARG A 82 -2.26 -5.31 -6.26
C ARG A 82 -2.45 -4.66 -7.61
N HIS A 83 -1.37 -4.39 -8.32
CA HIS A 83 -1.33 -3.80 -9.66
C HIS A 83 -1.08 -4.86 -10.74
N GLU A 84 -1.32 -4.52 -12.02
CA GLU A 84 -1.20 -5.45 -13.17
C GLU A 84 0.13 -6.20 -13.23
N ASN A 85 1.23 -5.56 -12.82
CA ASN A 85 2.57 -6.12 -12.86
C ASN A 85 2.95 -6.95 -11.61
N GLY A 86 1.97 -7.25 -10.74
CA GLY A 86 2.18 -8.01 -9.52
C GLY A 86 2.80 -7.20 -8.37
N LEU A 87 3.01 -5.89 -8.53
CA LEU A 87 3.39 -5.01 -7.42
C LEU A 87 2.19 -4.81 -6.48
N VAL A 88 2.46 -4.80 -5.18
CA VAL A 88 1.51 -4.56 -4.08
C VAL A 88 1.91 -3.31 -3.31
#